data_AF-A0A501PC25-F1
#
_entry.id   AF-A0A501PC25-F1
#
_cell.length_a   1.000
_cell.length_b   1.000
_cell.length_c   1.000
_cell.angle_alpha   90.00
_cell.angle_beta   90.00
_cell.angle_gamma   90.00
#
_symmetry.space_group_name_H-M   'P 1'
#
loop_
_entity.id
_entity.type
_entity.pdbx_description
1 polymer ?
#
loop_
_entity_poly.entity_id
_entity_poly.type
_entity_poly.pdbx_seq_one_letter_code
_entity_poly.pdbx_strand_id
1 'polypeptide(L)'
;MPCGACMKPSRMRSIPTASWPRASPAFGHRTGGGKTMRLRRLHLTLALVATAGLAGCTPEEETEVKSAEISTPTSIALEGAAPRPTLTGTEVFARQCANCHAAGDDHTGSFQLARSRGEEYAVLEERTDLSADYIRQVVRTGINTMPGFSKVDITEQEMSALTDYLVKTE
;
A
#
# COMPACT_ATOMS: atom_id res chain seq x y z
N MET A 1 -26.62 -22.78 -52.34
CA MET A 1 -25.65 -22.05 -53.18
C MET A 1 -26.18 -20.64 -53.40
N PRO A 2 -25.51 -19.62 -52.86
CA PRO A 2 -24.66 -18.78 -53.72
C PRO A 2 -23.24 -18.57 -53.19
N CYS A 3 -22.44 -18.07 -54.13
CA CYS A 3 -20.98 -17.95 -54.16
C CYS A 3 -20.33 -17.19 -53.01
N GLY A 4 -19.12 -17.65 -52.69
CA GLY A 4 -18.22 -17.06 -51.71
C GLY A 4 -17.72 -15.66 -52.10
N ALA A 5 -17.66 -14.81 -51.09
CA ALA A 5 -16.93 -13.56 -51.12
C ALA A 5 -15.44 -13.83 -50.81
N CYS A 6 -14.59 -13.50 -51.76
CA CYS A 6 -13.13 -13.50 -51.62
C CYS A 6 -12.70 -12.43 -50.61
N MET A 7 -12.34 -12.86 -49.40
CA MET A 7 -11.66 -12.02 -48.41
C MET A 7 -10.19 -11.84 -48.84
N LYS A 8 -9.79 -10.61 -49.16
CA LYS A 8 -8.39 -10.26 -49.48
C LYS A 8 -7.54 -10.33 -48.20
N PRO A 9 -6.31 -10.88 -48.24
CA PRO A 9 -5.40 -10.80 -47.11
C PRO A 9 -4.89 -9.35 -46.97
N SER A 10 -5.21 -8.74 -45.83
CA SER A 10 -4.66 -7.46 -45.43
C SER A 10 -3.14 -7.58 -45.30
N ARG A 11 -2.40 -6.78 -46.05
CA ARG A 11 -0.93 -6.69 -45.98
C ARG A 11 -0.54 -6.33 -44.55
N MET A 12 0.07 -7.28 -43.84
CA MET A 12 0.85 -7.02 -42.63
C MET A 12 1.88 -5.94 -42.96
N ARG A 13 1.77 -4.79 -42.30
CA ARG A 13 2.87 -3.82 -42.23
C ARG A 13 3.90 -4.41 -41.29
N SER A 14 5.04 -4.78 -41.87
CA SER A 14 6.25 -5.16 -41.13
C SER A 14 6.64 -4.01 -40.22
N ILE A 15 6.65 -4.26 -38.91
CA ILE A 15 7.18 -3.35 -37.90
C ILE A 15 8.71 -3.40 -38.03
N PRO A 16 9.41 -2.26 -38.20
CA PRO A 16 10.86 -2.26 -38.21
C PRO A 16 11.37 -2.68 -36.84
N THR A 17 12.16 -3.75 -36.80
CA THR A 17 12.93 -4.18 -35.64
C THR A 17 13.97 -3.11 -35.32
N ALA A 18 13.62 -2.16 -34.45
CA ALA A 18 14.59 -1.27 -33.85
C ALA A 18 15.55 -2.12 -33.01
N SER A 19 16.75 -2.32 -33.52
CA SER A 19 17.87 -2.91 -32.80
C SER A 19 18.41 -1.86 -31.82
N TRP A 20 17.96 -1.93 -30.57
CA TRP A 20 18.51 -1.09 -29.51
C TRP A 20 19.94 -1.53 -29.19
N PRO A 21 20.92 -0.61 -29.12
CA PRO A 21 22.26 -0.96 -28.68
C PRO A 21 22.22 -1.42 -27.23
N ARG A 22 22.74 -2.61 -27.00
CA ARG A 22 22.94 -3.24 -25.69
C ARG A 22 23.99 -2.41 -24.93
N ALA A 23 23.55 -1.41 -24.17
CA ALA A 23 24.41 -0.70 -23.25
C ALA A 23 24.69 -1.63 -22.06
N SER A 24 25.83 -2.31 -22.11
CA SER A 24 26.37 -3.08 -20.99
C SER A 24 26.72 -2.12 -19.85
N PRO A 25 26.14 -2.24 -18.64
CA PRO A 25 26.73 -1.60 -17.50
C PRO A 25 28.01 -2.35 -17.14
N ALA A 26 29.15 -1.67 -17.22
CA ALA A 26 30.41 -2.13 -16.68
C ALA A 26 30.22 -2.36 -15.17
N PHE A 27 30.15 -3.63 -14.79
CA PHE A 27 30.03 -4.09 -13.43
C PHE A 27 31.34 -3.80 -12.70
N GLY A 28 31.43 -2.63 -12.09
CA GLY A 28 32.54 -2.27 -11.21
C GLY A 28 32.45 -3.10 -9.93
N HIS A 29 33.24 -4.17 -9.85
CA HIS A 29 33.42 -4.95 -8.63
C HIS A 29 34.08 -4.06 -7.56
N ARG A 30 33.27 -3.45 -6.70
CA ARG A 30 33.74 -2.78 -5.48
C ARG A 30 34.00 -3.85 -4.43
N THR A 31 35.23 -4.35 -4.38
CA THR A 31 35.75 -5.13 -3.25
C THR A 31 35.97 -4.19 -2.06
N GLY A 32 34.93 -4.01 -1.24
CA GLY A 32 34.96 -3.17 -0.03
C GLY A 32 35.03 -4.02 1.24
N GLY A 33 36.17 -3.96 1.92
CA GLY A 33 36.59 -4.78 3.06
C GLY A 33 35.56 -5.07 4.14
N GLY A 34 35.54 -6.35 4.55
CA GLY A 34 34.84 -6.84 5.73
C GLY A 34 35.33 -6.15 7.00
N LYS A 35 34.47 -5.29 7.55
CA LYS A 35 34.61 -4.79 8.91
C LYS A 35 34.04 -5.86 9.83
N THR A 36 34.91 -6.54 10.56
CA THR A 36 34.55 -7.47 11.63
C THR A 36 33.73 -6.71 12.67
N MET A 37 32.41 -6.96 12.67
CA MET A 37 31.49 -6.40 13.66
C MET A 37 31.81 -7.04 15.00
N ARG A 38 32.60 -6.33 15.83
CA ARG A 38 32.82 -6.69 17.23
C ARG A 38 31.46 -6.65 17.94
N LEU A 39 30.92 -7.84 18.16
CA LEU A 39 29.71 -8.10 18.92
C LEU A 39 29.89 -7.56 20.35
N ARG A 40 29.42 -6.33 20.58
CA ARG A 40 29.31 -5.75 21.92
C ARG A 40 28.24 -6.55 22.65
N ARG A 41 28.69 -7.51 23.47
CA ARG A 41 27.90 -8.17 24.51
C ARG A 41 27.38 -7.09 25.45
N LEU A 42 26.20 -6.56 25.18
CA LEU A 42 25.53 -5.65 26.09
C LEU A 42 24.84 -6.53 27.14
N HIS A 43 25.41 -6.50 28.34
CA HIS A 43 25.01 -7.30 29.48
C HIS A 43 23.55 -6.99 29.87
N LEU A 44 22.73 -8.04 29.79
CA LEU A 44 21.36 -8.10 30.29
C LEU A 44 21.40 -8.06 31.83
N THR A 45 21.25 -6.88 32.43
CA THR A 45 21.04 -6.76 33.88
C THR A 45 19.55 -6.81 34.17
N LEU A 46 19.09 -8.00 34.53
CA LEU A 46 17.80 -8.31 35.14
C LEU A 46 17.74 -7.61 36.51
N ALA A 47 17.04 -6.47 36.61
CA ALA A 47 16.73 -5.82 37.88
C ALA A 47 15.32 -6.24 38.32
N LEU A 48 15.28 -7.27 39.15
CA LEU A 48 14.08 -7.79 39.80
C LEU A 48 13.78 -6.91 41.03
N VAL A 49 12.91 -5.92 40.88
CA VAL A 49 12.39 -5.13 42.02
C VAL A 49 11.01 -5.66 42.36
N ALA A 50 10.99 -6.58 43.33
CA ALA A 50 9.79 -6.99 44.03
C ALA A 50 9.54 -6.00 45.18
N THR A 51 8.48 -5.20 45.08
CA THR A 51 7.92 -4.48 46.22
C THR A 51 6.44 -4.82 46.32
N ALA A 52 6.12 -5.69 47.28
CA ALA A 52 4.78 -5.88 47.81
C ALA A 52 4.41 -4.64 48.66
N GLY A 53 3.19 -4.12 48.49
CA GLY A 53 2.73 -2.94 49.23
C GLY A 53 1.23 -2.69 49.07
N LEU A 54 0.48 -3.30 49.99
CA LEU A 54 -0.89 -3.08 50.48
C LEU A 54 -1.66 -1.80 50.10
N ALA A 55 -2.96 -2.04 49.82
CA ALA A 55 -4.14 -1.32 50.32
C ALA A 55 -4.34 0.16 49.98
N GLY A 56 -5.33 0.42 49.13
CA GLY A 56 -5.93 1.75 48.95
C GLY A 56 -7.21 1.68 48.11
N CYS A 57 -8.33 1.38 48.76
CA CYS A 57 -9.69 1.52 48.22
C CYS A 57 -10.17 2.92 48.58
N THR A 58 -10.38 3.81 47.61
CA THR A 58 -11.19 5.04 47.77
C THR A 58 -11.74 5.49 46.40
N PRO A 59 -12.90 6.16 46.40
CA PRO A 59 -13.91 6.06 45.35
C PRO A 59 -13.75 7.05 44.20
N GLU A 60 -14.58 6.81 43.19
CA GLU A 60 -14.91 7.60 42.02
C GLU A 60 -15.08 9.09 42.35
N GLU A 61 -14.35 9.95 41.63
CA GLU A 61 -14.71 11.36 41.47
C GLU A 61 -15.17 11.54 40.02
N GLU A 62 -16.45 11.27 39.80
CA GLU A 62 -17.22 11.76 38.67
C GLU A 62 -17.18 13.28 38.75
N THR A 63 -16.32 13.91 37.95
CA THR A 63 -16.45 15.34 37.68
C THR A 63 -17.59 15.52 36.70
N GLU A 64 -18.77 15.71 37.28
CA GLU A 64 -19.97 16.27 36.68
C GLU A 64 -19.61 17.60 36.00
N VAL A 65 -19.28 17.55 34.71
CA VAL A 65 -19.16 18.75 33.90
C VAL A 65 -20.58 19.15 33.48
N LYS A 66 -21.14 20.03 34.30
CA LYS A 66 -22.39 20.77 34.09
C LYS A 66 -22.51 21.24 32.63
N SER A 67 -23.52 20.67 31.97
CA SER A 67 -23.97 20.98 30.61
C SER A 67 -24.10 22.48 30.39
N ALA A 68 -23.24 23.04 29.55
CA ALA A 68 -23.45 24.35 28.94
C ALA A 68 -24.09 24.09 27.58
N GLU A 69 -25.37 24.46 27.47
CA GLU A 69 -26.18 24.34 26.27
C GLU A 69 -25.61 25.23 25.15
N ILE A 70 -24.85 24.62 24.25
CA ILE A 70 -24.44 25.26 23.01
C ILE A 70 -25.58 25.01 22.03
N SER A 71 -26.38 26.06 21.82
CA SER A 71 -27.42 26.12 20.80
C SER A 71 -26.88 25.55 19.48
N THR A 72 -27.53 24.49 19.02
CA THR A 72 -27.27 23.82 17.76
C THR A 72 -27.21 24.85 16.63
N PRO A 73 -26.06 25.06 15.95
CA PRO A 73 -26.11 25.70 14.66
C PRO A 73 -26.89 24.77 13.74
N THR A 74 -28.00 25.27 13.19
CA THR A 74 -28.69 24.70 12.03
C THR A 74 -27.63 24.28 11.01
N SER A 75 -27.47 22.98 10.86
CA SER A 75 -26.54 22.41 9.90
C SER A 75 -27.04 22.77 8.51
N ILE A 76 -26.26 23.59 7.82
CA ILE A 76 -26.44 23.82 6.39
C ILE A 76 -26.15 22.46 5.74
N ALA A 77 -27.19 21.74 5.36
CA ALA A 77 -27.04 20.55 4.55
C ALA A 77 -26.41 21.01 3.23
N LEU A 78 -25.14 20.63 3.00
CA LEU A 78 -24.62 20.64 1.64
C LEU A 78 -25.48 19.62 0.88
N GLU A 79 -26.43 20.14 0.11
CA GLU A 79 -27.23 19.39 -0.84
C GLU A 79 -26.29 18.50 -1.66
N GLY A 80 -26.48 17.19 -1.51
CA GLY A 80 -25.47 16.18 -1.75
C GLY A 80 -24.93 16.17 -3.18
N ALA A 81 -23.60 16.16 -3.31
CA ALA A 81 -22.96 15.67 -4.52
C ALA A 81 -23.53 14.27 -4.82
N ALA A 82 -24.02 14.09 -6.05
CA ALA A 82 -24.53 12.79 -6.49
C ALA A 82 -23.48 11.70 -6.19
N PRO A 83 -23.90 10.54 -5.66
CA PRO A 83 -22.96 9.47 -5.32
C PRO A 83 -22.15 9.11 -6.56
N ARG A 84 -20.82 9.21 -6.46
CA ARG A 84 -19.93 8.76 -7.52
C ARG A 84 -20.06 7.25 -7.69
N PRO A 85 -19.94 6.71 -8.91
CA PRO A 85 -19.95 5.27 -9.11
C PRO A 85 -18.80 4.61 -8.35
N THR A 86 -19.11 3.54 -7.62
CA THR A 86 -18.12 2.73 -6.90
C THR A 86 -17.25 1.98 -7.89
N LEU A 87 -15.94 2.05 -7.70
CA LEU A 87 -14.95 1.38 -8.55
C LEU A 87 -14.71 -0.06 -8.13
N THR A 88 -14.37 -0.91 -9.09
CA THR A 88 -13.82 -2.26 -8.82
C THR A 88 -12.41 -2.17 -8.23
N GLY A 89 -11.93 -3.25 -7.58
CA GLY A 89 -10.60 -3.28 -6.99
C GLY A 89 -9.46 -3.02 -7.98
N THR A 90 -9.57 -3.58 -9.19
CA THR A 90 -8.62 -3.32 -10.28
C THR A 90 -8.63 -1.86 -10.73
N GLU A 91 -9.80 -1.22 -10.80
CA GLU A 91 -9.91 0.20 -11.15
C GLU A 91 -9.36 1.11 -10.05
N VAL A 92 -9.58 0.77 -8.78
CA VAL A 92 -8.97 1.48 -7.64
C VAL A 92 -7.45 1.36 -7.72
N PHE A 93 -6.91 0.16 -7.93
CA PHE A 93 -5.47 -0.05 -8.07
C PHE A 93 -4.89 0.76 -9.24
N ALA A 94 -5.50 0.67 -10.42
CA ALA A 94 -5.05 1.39 -11.61
C ALA A 94 -5.04 2.91 -11.40
N ARG A 95 -6.04 3.46 -10.71
CA ARG A 95 -6.18 4.91 -10.52
C ARG A 95 -5.36 5.48 -9.38
N GLN A 96 -5.24 4.75 -8.26
CA GLN A 96 -4.67 5.28 -7.02
C GLN A 96 -3.29 4.70 -6.70
N CYS A 97 -2.99 3.48 -7.16
CA CYS A 97 -1.82 2.74 -6.72
C CYS A 97 -0.77 2.59 -7.84
N ALA A 98 -1.20 2.31 -9.06
CA ALA A 98 -0.34 1.88 -10.17
C ALA A 98 0.75 2.90 -10.53
N ASN A 99 0.50 4.21 -10.36
CA ASN A 99 1.52 5.23 -10.62
C ASN A 99 2.82 4.98 -9.83
N CYS A 100 2.71 4.44 -8.62
CA CYS A 100 3.86 4.10 -7.77
C CYS A 100 4.10 2.60 -7.64
N HIS A 101 3.09 1.75 -7.88
CA HIS A 101 3.15 0.31 -7.59
C HIS A 101 2.91 -0.62 -8.77
N ALA A 102 2.84 -0.10 -10.01
CA ALA A 102 2.89 -0.97 -11.18
C ALA A 102 4.26 -1.66 -11.30
N ALA A 103 4.32 -2.74 -12.08
CA ALA A 103 5.55 -3.51 -12.26
C ALA A 103 6.63 -2.67 -12.97
N GLY A 104 7.86 -2.71 -12.45
CA GLY A 104 9.01 -1.98 -13.01
C GLY A 104 9.73 -1.11 -11.97
N ASP A 105 11.01 -0.83 -12.25
CA ASP A 105 11.88 -0.02 -11.37
C ASP A 105 11.61 1.50 -11.48
N ASP A 106 10.88 1.93 -12.51
CA ASP A 106 10.42 3.31 -12.70
C ASP A 106 9.29 3.68 -11.73
N HIS A 107 8.63 2.67 -11.15
CA HIS A 107 7.60 2.83 -10.15
C HIS A 107 8.21 2.83 -8.75
N THR A 108 8.26 4.02 -8.15
CA THR A 108 8.98 4.25 -6.88
C THR A 108 8.55 3.34 -5.73
N GLY A 109 7.27 2.94 -5.66
CA GLY A 109 6.77 1.99 -4.65
C GLY A 109 7.27 0.58 -4.90
N SER A 110 7.19 0.07 -6.13
CA SER A 110 7.70 -1.25 -6.52
C SER A 110 9.22 -1.35 -6.34
N PHE A 111 9.96 -0.33 -6.78
CA PHE A 111 11.41 -0.23 -6.58
C PHE A 111 11.80 -0.29 -5.10
N GLN A 112 11.08 0.42 -4.23
CA GLN A 112 11.37 0.43 -2.80
C GLN A 112 10.99 -0.90 -2.13
N LEU A 113 9.94 -1.57 -2.59
CA LEU A 113 9.59 -2.91 -2.14
C LEU A 113 10.68 -3.91 -2.54
N ALA A 114 11.14 -3.89 -3.79
CA ALA A 114 12.26 -4.71 -4.25
C ALA A 114 13.50 -4.53 -3.35
N ARG A 115 13.86 -3.27 -3.06
CA ARG A 115 15.01 -2.91 -2.21
C ARG A 115 14.89 -3.35 -0.75
N SER A 116 13.68 -3.33 -0.20
CA SER A 116 13.46 -3.54 1.24
C SER A 116 12.98 -4.95 1.60
N ARG A 117 12.33 -5.64 0.67
CA ARG A 117 11.72 -6.96 0.87
C ARG A 117 12.28 -8.05 -0.05
N GLY A 118 12.82 -7.69 -1.21
CA GLY A 118 13.26 -8.63 -2.25
C GLY A 118 12.45 -8.46 -3.54
N GLU A 119 13.04 -8.85 -4.67
CA GLU A 119 12.43 -8.73 -6.01
C GLU A 119 11.11 -9.47 -6.12
N GLU A 120 10.96 -10.60 -5.41
CA GLU A 120 9.74 -11.39 -5.37
C GLU A 120 8.54 -10.68 -4.72
N TYR A 121 8.79 -9.59 -3.98
CA TYR A 121 7.76 -8.77 -3.34
C TYR A 121 7.60 -7.39 -4.01
N ALA A 122 8.27 -7.15 -5.14
CA ALA A 122 8.25 -5.85 -5.81
C ALA A 122 6.87 -5.51 -6.37
N VAL A 123 6.21 -6.49 -7.01
CA VAL A 123 4.92 -6.31 -7.68
C VAL A 123 3.79 -6.70 -6.75
N LEU A 124 3.02 -5.72 -6.27
CA LEU A 124 1.93 -5.96 -5.31
C LEU A 124 0.89 -6.96 -5.82
N GLU A 125 0.55 -6.86 -7.11
CA GLU A 125 -0.41 -7.74 -7.77
C GLU A 125 0.09 -9.17 -7.93
N GLU A 126 1.35 -9.49 -7.63
CA GLU A 126 1.92 -10.84 -7.72
C GLU A 126 2.12 -11.50 -6.35
N ARG A 127 2.02 -10.72 -5.26
CA ARG A 127 2.26 -11.18 -3.90
C ARG A 127 1.15 -12.08 -3.37
N THR A 128 1.53 -12.99 -2.49
CA THR A 128 0.62 -13.90 -1.77
C THR A 128 0.68 -13.72 -0.25
N ASP A 129 1.58 -12.88 0.26
CA ASP A 129 1.79 -12.62 1.69
C ASP A 129 0.95 -11.45 2.24
N LEU A 130 0.05 -10.88 1.43
CA LEU A 130 -0.74 -9.71 1.80
C LEU A 130 -2.05 -10.11 2.49
N SER A 131 -2.31 -9.56 3.67
CA SER A 131 -3.62 -9.64 4.34
C SER A 131 -4.47 -8.39 4.10
N ALA A 132 -5.79 -8.53 4.10
CA ALA A 132 -6.73 -7.43 3.91
C ALA A 132 -6.55 -6.32 4.97
N ASP A 133 -6.32 -6.71 6.23
CA ASP A 133 -6.10 -5.76 7.33
C ASP A 133 -4.81 -4.98 7.16
N TYR A 134 -3.74 -5.65 6.72
CA TYR A 134 -2.46 -5.00 6.46
C TYR A 134 -2.57 -3.97 5.32
N ILE A 135 -3.20 -4.36 4.21
CA ILE A 135 -3.46 -3.45 3.07
C ILE A 135 -4.27 -2.25 3.56
N ARG A 136 -5.39 -2.48 4.26
CA ARG A 136 -6.25 -1.40 4.75
C ARG A 136 -5.50 -0.43 5.64
N GLN A 137 -4.68 -0.94 6.56
CA GLN A 137 -3.91 -0.09 7.46
C GLN A 137 -2.86 0.74 6.70
N VAL A 138 -2.10 0.13 5.79
CA VAL A 138 -1.09 0.85 4.99
C VAL A 138 -1.74 1.88 4.07
N VAL A 139 -2.85 1.56 3.41
CA VAL A 139 -3.54 2.51 2.52
C VAL A 139 -4.15 3.67 3.31
N ARG A 140 -4.65 3.45 4.53
CA ARG A 140 -5.23 4.53 5.36
C ARG A 140 -4.18 5.41 6.02
N THR A 141 -3.12 4.83 6.55
CA THR A 141 -2.11 5.57 7.32
C THR A 141 -0.94 6.06 6.47
N GLY A 142 -0.67 5.38 5.35
CA GLY A 142 0.57 5.54 4.60
C GLY A 142 1.75 4.85 5.29
N ILE A 143 2.86 4.74 4.58
CA ILE A 143 4.13 4.22 5.12
C ILE A 143 5.31 4.84 4.37
N ASN A 144 6.32 5.33 5.10
CA ASN A 144 7.47 6.03 4.53
C ASN A 144 7.03 7.20 3.61
N THR A 145 7.30 7.07 2.30
CA THR A 145 6.95 8.04 1.27
C THR A 145 5.59 7.77 0.61
N MET A 146 4.94 6.63 0.91
CA MET A 146 3.60 6.32 0.44
C MET A 146 2.58 7.13 1.26
N PRO A 147 1.81 8.05 0.65
CA PRO A 147 0.79 8.81 1.36
C PRO A 147 -0.39 7.93 1.78
N GLY A 148 -1.09 8.33 2.85
CA GLY A 148 -2.36 7.74 3.24
C GLY A 148 -3.54 8.31 2.45
N PHE A 149 -4.56 7.49 2.21
CA PHE A 149 -5.78 7.84 1.49
C PHE A 149 -6.97 8.00 2.45
N SER A 150 -7.66 9.13 2.36
CA SER A 150 -8.86 9.38 3.15
C SER A 150 -10.06 8.58 2.63
N LYS A 151 -11.16 8.57 3.40
CA LYS A 151 -12.42 7.94 2.98
C LYS A 151 -13.09 8.66 1.79
N VAL A 152 -12.64 9.87 1.47
CA VAL A 152 -13.09 10.64 0.31
C VAL A 152 -12.33 10.19 -0.96
N ASP A 153 -11.06 9.82 -0.81
CA ASP A 153 -10.21 9.37 -1.93
C ASP A 153 -10.50 7.92 -2.31
N ILE A 154 -10.65 7.06 -1.29
CA ILE A 154 -11.00 5.64 -1.40
C ILE A 154 -12.08 5.36 -0.35
N THR A 155 -13.31 5.14 -0.81
CA THR A 155 -14.46 4.80 0.05
C THR A 155 -14.27 3.44 0.73
N GLU A 156 -15.09 3.12 1.73
CA GLU A 156 -15.00 1.80 2.39
C GLU A 156 -15.35 0.63 1.44
N GLN A 157 -16.26 0.86 0.48
CA GLN A 157 -16.62 -0.12 -0.55
C GLN A 157 -15.45 -0.36 -1.50
N GLU A 158 -14.83 0.71 -1.99
CA GLU A 158 -13.62 0.64 -2.84
C GLU A 158 -12.44 0.01 -2.09
N MET A 159 -12.27 0.31 -0.80
CA MET A 159 -11.24 -0.33 0.03
C MET A 159 -11.47 -1.83 0.14
N SER A 160 -12.71 -2.29 0.34
CA SER A 160 -13.03 -3.73 0.33
C SER A 160 -12.70 -4.35 -1.03
N ALA A 161 -13.15 -3.73 -2.12
CA ALA A 161 -12.87 -4.22 -3.46
C ALA A 161 -11.36 -4.28 -3.77
N LEU A 162 -10.58 -3.29 -3.31
CA LEU A 162 -9.13 -3.27 -3.43
C LEU A 162 -8.47 -4.39 -2.62
N THR A 163 -8.91 -4.64 -1.38
CA THR A 163 -8.36 -5.73 -0.58
C THR A 163 -8.69 -7.09 -1.20
N ASP A 164 -9.91 -7.27 -1.70
CA ASP A 164 -10.33 -8.51 -2.35
C ASP A 164 -9.54 -8.75 -3.65
N TYR A 165 -9.14 -7.68 -4.34
CA TYR A 165 -8.32 -7.76 -5.53
C TYR A 165 -6.86 -8.16 -5.25
N LEU A 166 -6.26 -7.61 -4.18
CA LEU A 166 -4.82 -7.80 -3.88
C LEU A 166 -4.53 -9.03 -3.02
N VAL A 167 -5.48 -9.48 -2.21
CA VAL A 167 -5.30 -10.68 -1.38
C VAL A 167 -5.44 -11.91 -2.26
N LYS A 168 -4.31 -12.59 -2.48
CA LYS A 168 -4.28 -13.91 -3.12
C LYS A 168 -4.21 -14.99 -2.05
N THR A 169 -5.14 -15.93 -2.10
CA THR A 169 -5.05 -17.16 -1.31
C THR A 169 -4.19 -18.16 -2.06
N GLU A 170 -3.18 -18.70 -1.38
CA GLU A 170 -2.30 -19.79 -1.87
C GLU A 170 -3.04 -21.13 -1.98
#